data_AF-A0A3B9YAJ5-F1
#
_entry.id   AF-A0A3B9YAJ5-F1
#
_cell.length_a   1.000
_cell.length_b   1.000
_cell.length_c   1.000
_cell.angle_alpha   90.00
_cell.angle_beta   90.00
_cell.angle_gamma   90.00
#
_symmetry.space_group_name_H-M   'P 1'
#
loop_
_entity.id
_entity.type
_entity.pdbx_description
1 polymer ?
#
loop_
_entity_poly.entity_id
_entity_poly.type
_entity_poly.pdbx_seq_one_letter_code
_entity_poly.pdbx_strand_id
1 'polypeptide(L)'
;MYVTSQGGRNVIAGRLVGSGLRFSEVRKSMPGVTLEGAAAIVVIGDALPKLTERGIIKPEDFPLLRHLHAVVAKDEILNMPWNTFFGAQA
;
A
#
# COMPACT_ATOMS: atom_id res chain seq x y z
N MET A 1 -15.94 -3.94 -6.59
CA MET A 1 -14.70 -3.17 -6.88
C MET A 1 -14.16 -3.49 -8.27
N TYR A 2 -14.95 -3.39 -9.35
CA TYR A 2 -14.45 -3.63 -10.72
C TYR A 2 -14.04 -2.31 -11.41
N VAL A 3 -14.84 -1.26 -11.23
CA VAL A 3 -14.55 0.10 -11.75
C VAL A 3 -13.47 0.84 -10.96
N THR A 4 -13.41 0.64 -9.64
CA THR A 4 -12.34 1.19 -8.78
C THR A 4 -10.96 0.59 -9.04
N SER A 5 -10.89 -0.62 -9.61
CA SER A 5 -9.64 -1.31 -9.94
C SER A 5 -9.19 -1.13 -11.40
N GLN A 6 -10.06 -0.61 -12.28
CA GLN A 6 -9.76 -0.51 -13.71
C GLN A 6 -9.46 0.90 -14.23
N GLY A 7 -9.91 1.97 -13.57
CA GLY A 7 -9.74 3.33 -14.10
C GLY A 7 -9.78 4.49 -13.09
N GLY A 8 -9.73 4.22 -11.79
CA GLY A 8 -9.72 5.27 -10.76
C GLY A 8 -8.36 5.96 -10.60
N ARG A 9 -8.33 7.14 -9.96
CA ARG A 9 -7.09 7.89 -9.64
C ARG A 9 -6.06 7.06 -8.87
N ASN A 10 -6.52 6.23 -7.93
CA ASN A 10 -5.66 5.30 -7.19
C ASN A 10 -5.10 4.18 -8.08
N VAL A 11 -5.78 3.78 -9.16
CA VAL A 11 -5.27 2.80 -10.14
C VAL A 11 -4.13 3.40 -10.94
N ILE A 12 -4.27 4.65 -11.38
CA ILE A 12 -3.21 5.38 -12.10
C ILE A 12 -1.98 5.51 -11.18
N ALA A 13 -2.17 5.96 -9.95
CA ALA A 13 -1.10 6.03 -8.96
C ALA A 13 -0.43 4.65 -8.73
N GLY A 14 -1.23 3.59 -8.57
CA GLY A 14 -0.74 2.23 -8.41
C GLY A 14 0.07 1.73 -9.61
N ARG A 15 -0.33 2.06 -10.85
CA ARG A 15 0.43 1.71 -12.06
C ARG A 15 1.78 2.44 -12.12
N LEU A 16 1.81 3.73 -11.76
CA LEU A 16 3.04 4.52 -11.73
C LEU A 16 4.01 3.98 -10.68
N VAL A 17 3.53 3.68 -9.47
CA VAL A 17 4.34 2.99 -8.45
C VAL A 17 4.80 1.62 -8.95
N GLY A 18 3.92 0.86 -9.62
CA GLY A 18 4.22 -0.41 -10.26
C GLY A 18 5.31 -0.35 -11.33
N SER A 19 5.50 0.80 -11.97
CA SER A 19 6.58 1.03 -12.94
C SER A 19 7.94 1.35 -12.31
N GLY A 20 8.02 1.40 -10.98
CA GLY A 20 9.27 1.62 -10.23
C GLY A 20 9.43 3.02 -9.63
N LEU A 21 8.43 3.90 -9.77
CA LEU A 21 8.45 5.22 -9.14
C LEU A 21 8.11 5.13 -7.64
N ARG A 22 8.75 5.97 -6.83
CA ARG A 22 8.37 6.17 -5.43
C ARG A 22 7.04 6.91 -5.35
N PHE A 23 6.30 6.70 -4.27
CA PHE A 23 4.99 7.33 -4.10
C PHE A 23 5.08 8.86 -4.08
N SER A 24 6.16 9.42 -3.54
CA SER A 24 6.43 10.86 -3.54
C SER A 24 6.58 11.44 -4.96
N GLU A 25 7.16 10.70 -5.89
CA GLU A 25 7.31 11.08 -7.30
C GLU A 25 5.97 11.02 -8.02
N VAL A 26 5.20 9.95 -7.78
CA VAL A 26 3.83 9.81 -8.30
C VAL A 26 2.95 10.97 -7.83
N ARG A 27 3.01 11.33 -6.55
CA ARG A 27 2.23 12.45 -6.02
C ARG A 27 2.58 13.79 -6.66
N LYS A 28 3.86 14.02 -6.97
CA LYS A 28 4.31 15.23 -7.70
C LYS A 28 3.75 15.27 -9.13
N SER A 29 3.62 14.12 -9.79
CA SER A 29 3.04 14.03 -11.15
C SER A 29 1.51 14.16 -11.20
N MET A 30 0.82 14.15 -10.05
CA MET A 30 -0.65 14.19 -9.95
C MET A 30 -1.13 15.37 -9.07
N PRO A 31 -0.79 16.63 -9.43
CA PRO A 31 -1.17 17.79 -8.64
C PRO A 31 -2.69 17.97 -8.59
N GLY A 32 -3.22 18.31 -7.42
CA GLY A 32 -4.66 18.55 -7.20
C GLY A 32 -5.52 17.28 -7.20
N VAL A 33 -4.91 16.09 -7.26
CA VAL A 33 -5.64 14.82 -7.22
C VAL A 33 -5.69 14.27 -5.80
N THR A 34 -6.90 14.03 -5.30
CA THR A 34 -7.10 13.27 -4.06
C THR A 34 -6.91 11.78 -4.32
N LEU A 35 -6.12 11.13 -3.47
CA LEU A 35 -5.86 9.69 -3.48
C LEU A 35 -6.38 9.08 -2.17
N GLU A 36 -7.70 8.91 -2.07
CA GLU A 36 -8.37 8.48 -0.84
C GLU A 36 -7.93 7.08 -0.40
N GLY A 37 -7.63 6.19 -1.34
CA GLY A 37 -7.09 4.86 -1.05
C GLY A 37 -5.70 4.95 -0.41
N ALA A 38 -4.82 5.80 -0.95
CA ALA A 38 -3.52 6.07 -0.35
C ALA A 38 -3.65 6.70 1.05
N ALA A 39 -4.57 7.65 1.23
CA ALA A 39 -4.84 8.24 2.54
C ALA A 39 -5.33 7.19 3.56
N ALA A 40 -6.21 6.27 3.15
CA ALA A 40 -6.66 5.18 3.99
C ALA A 40 -5.51 4.21 4.36
N ILE A 41 -4.62 3.90 3.42
CA ILE A 41 -3.44 3.07 3.68
C ILE A 41 -2.55 3.69 4.77
N VAL A 42 -2.32 5.01 4.73
CA VAL A 42 -1.55 5.71 5.77
C VAL A 42 -2.21 5.54 7.14
N VAL A 43 -3.50 5.89 7.23
CA VAL A 43 -4.25 5.85 8.50
C VAL A 43 -4.30 4.44 9.10
N ILE A 44 -4.64 3.44 8.29
CA ILE A 44 -4.77 2.07 8.79
C ILE A 44 -3.38 1.49 9.10
N GLY A 45 -2.40 1.74 8.24
CA GLY A 45 -1.03 1.26 8.45
C GLY A 45 -0.37 1.82 9.71
N ASP A 46 -0.63 3.08 10.05
CA ASP A 46 -0.17 3.69 11.32
C ASP A 46 -0.82 3.06 12.56
N ALA A 47 -2.00 2.44 12.41
CA ALA A 47 -2.67 1.73 13.48
C ALA A 47 -2.13 0.30 13.69
N LEU A 48 -1.58 -0.34 12.65
CA LEU A 48 -1.14 -1.75 12.72
C LEU A 48 -0.07 -2.01 13.79
N PRO A 49 1.00 -1.19 13.95
CA PRO A 49 1.98 -1.39 15.01
C PRO A 49 1.34 -1.35 16.40
N LYS A 50 0.44 -0.39 16.64
CA LYS A 50 -0.27 -0.24 17.93
C LYS A 50 -1.18 -1.42 18.23
N LEU A 51 -1.84 -1.98 17.21
CA LEU A 51 -2.67 -3.17 17.36
C LEU A 51 -1.83 -4.43 17.64
N THR A 52 -0.65 -4.53 17.02
CA THR A 52 0.31 -5.61 17.27
C THR A 52 0.90 -5.53 18.68
N GLU A 53 1.32 -4.35 19.14
CA GLU A 53 1.80 -4.12 20.51
C GLU A 53 0.76 -4.50 21.57
N ARG A 54 -0.53 -4.28 21.28
CA ARG A 54 -1.66 -4.67 22.14
C ARG A 54 -2.01 -6.16 22.07
N GLY A 55 -1.34 -6.94 21.22
CA GLY A 55 -1.61 -8.36 21.00
C GLY A 55 -2.95 -8.67 20.31
N ILE A 56 -3.59 -7.67 19.68
CA ILE A 56 -4.88 -7.84 18.99
C ILE A 56 -4.71 -8.55 17.65
N ILE A 57 -3.59 -8.29 16.97
CA ILE A 57 -3.22 -8.89 15.69
C ILE A 57 -1.76 -9.34 15.77
N LYS A 58 -1.39 -10.35 14.99
CA LYS A 58 -0.01 -10.81 14.88
C LYS A 58 0.82 -9.91 13.95
N PRO A 59 2.15 -9.89 14.08
CA PRO A 59 3.04 -9.18 13.15
C PRO A 59 2.85 -9.59 11.69
N GLU A 60 2.56 -10.87 11.45
CA GLU A 60 2.34 -11.47 10.14
C GLU A 60 0.94 -11.21 9.55
N ASP A 61 -0.01 -10.71 10.35
CA ASP A 61 -1.34 -10.37 9.86
C ASP A 61 -1.29 -9.13 8.94
N PHE A 62 -2.17 -9.13 7.92
CA PHE A 62 -2.30 -8.06 6.91
C PHE A 62 -1.01 -7.71 6.16
N PRO A 63 -0.27 -8.70 5.61
CA PRO A 63 1.02 -8.47 4.97
C PRO A 63 0.92 -7.45 3.82
N LEU A 64 -0.20 -7.42 3.09
CA LEU A 64 -0.38 -6.55 1.94
C LEU A 64 -0.51 -5.10 2.40
N LEU A 65 -1.29 -4.88 3.45
CA LEU A 65 -1.51 -3.54 3.98
C LEU A 65 -0.24 -2.98 4.63
N ARG A 66 0.53 -3.81 5.33
CA ARG A 66 1.84 -3.42 5.87
C ARG A 66 2.81 -3.02 4.76
N HIS A 67 2.85 -3.80 3.69
CA HIS A 67 3.69 -3.50 2.54
C HIS A 67 3.26 -2.22 1.81
N LEU A 68 1.95 -2.06 1.57
CA LEU A 68 1.40 -0.83 0.97
C LEU A 68 1.67 0.40 1.85
N HIS A 69 1.61 0.28 3.17
CA HIS A 69 1.97 1.37 4.08
C HIS A 69 3.44 1.75 3.98
N ALA A 70 4.35 0.77 3.89
CA ALA A 70 5.77 1.04 3.68
C ALA A 70 6.02 1.81 2.37
N VAL A 71 5.36 1.43 1.29
CA VAL A 71 5.47 2.10 0.00
C VAL A 71 4.84 3.50 0.02
N VAL A 72 3.63 3.65 0.56
CA VAL A 72 2.85 4.90 0.49
C VAL A 72 3.28 5.91 1.55
N ALA A 73 3.51 5.47 2.79
CA ALA A 73 3.79 6.34 3.93
C ALA A 73 5.29 6.53 4.18
N LYS A 74 6.10 5.50 3.92
CA LYS A 74 7.58 5.53 4.13
C LYS A 74 8.36 5.71 2.84
N ASP A 75 7.66 5.88 1.73
CA ASP A 75 8.21 6.13 0.39
C ASP A 75 9.17 5.03 -0.10
N GLU A 76 9.00 3.79 0.39
CA GLU A 76 9.80 2.64 -0.07
C GLU A 76 9.50 2.28 -1.53
N ILE A 77 10.48 1.70 -2.23
CA ILE A 77 10.26 1.18 -3.58
C ILE A 77 9.36 -0.06 -3.49
N LEU A 78 8.35 -0.13 -4.35
CA LEU A 78 7.48 -1.29 -4.45
C LEU A 78 8.28 -2.53 -4.84
N ASN A 79 8.33 -3.50 -3.93
CA ASN A 79 8.91 -4.82 -4.16
C ASN A 79 7.99 -5.86 -3.53
N MET A 80 7.08 -6.39 -4.34
CA MET A 80 5.98 -7.22 -3.86
C MET A 80 6.46 -8.49 -3.15
N PRO A 81 6.08 -8.71 -1.87
CA PRO A 81 6.54 -9.85 -1.10
C PRO A 81 5.66 -11.09 -1.35
N TRP A 82 5.63 -11.59 -2.58
CA TRP A 82 4.72 -12.66 -3.02
C TRP A 82 4.67 -13.88 -2.09
N ASN A 83 5.83 -14.29 -1.57
CA ASN A 83 5.97 -15.44 -0.68
C ASN A 83 5.24 -15.26 0.67
N THR A 84 4.96 -14.02 1.07
CA THR A 84 4.23 -13.72 2.31
C THR A 84 2.71 -13.81 2.15
N PHE A 85 2.20 -13.81 0.92
CA PHE A 85 0.76 -13.85 0.64
C PHE A 85 0.23 -15.27 0.44
N PHE A 86 0.99 -16.12 -0.24
CA PHE A 86 0.48 -17.38 -0.77
C PHE A 86 1.13 -18.64 -0.15
N GLY A 87 1.97 -18.47 0.87
CA GLY A 87 2.81 -19.55 1.41
C GLY A 87 3.81 -20.06 0.37
N ALA A 88 4.78 -20.87 0.79
CA ALA A 88 5.59 -21.63 -0.17
C ALA A 88 4.65 -22.59 -0.91
N GLN A 89 4.48 -22.44 -2.22
CA GLN A 89 3.90 -23.51 -3.03
C GLN A 89 4.88 -24.70 -2.95
N ALA A 90 4.46 -25.77 -2.28
CA ALA A 90 5.10 -27.08 -2.33
C ALA A 90 4.62 -27.83 -3.58
#